data_AF-R5AHM3-F1
#
_entry.id   AF-R5AHM3-F1
#
_cell.length_a   1.000
_cell.length_b   1.000
_cell.length_c   1.000
_cell.angle_alpha   90.00
_cell.angle_beta   90.00
_cell.angle_gamma   90.00
#
_symmetry.space_group_name_H-M   'P 1'
#
loop_
_entity.id
_entity.type
_entity.pdbx_description
1 polymer ?
#
loop_
_entity_poly.entity_id
_entity_poly.type
_entity_poly.pdbx_seq_one_letter_code
_entity_poly.pdbx_strand_id
1 'polypeptide(L)'
;MQGGIILREGPAAKSSTIMLADYAHDWILSVNPAYTEFLCVPEFTEEVEVRMYNRIMEKGGRAIVITENENVKPNDKTAVFIHPKCRESLACLYQIVVINFTLASMLGEGWHR
;
A
#
# COMPACT_ATOMS: atom_id res chain seq x y z
N MET A 1 -1.70 -1.78 -9.92
CA MET A 1 -2.93 -1.26 -10.57
C MET A 1 -4.20 -1.96 -10.09
N GLN A 2 -4.25 -3.29 -10.02
CA GLN A 2 -5.46 -4.04 -9.63
C GLN A 2 -6.00 -3.68 -8.23
N GLY A 3 -5.12 -3.43 -7.25
CA GLY A 3 -5.54 -3.06 -5.90
C GLY A 3 -6.39 -1.78 -5.83
N GLY A 4 -6.05 -0.74 -6.62
CA GLY A 4 -6.84 0.49 -6.66
C GLY A 4 -8.24 0.28 -7.21
N ILE A 5 -8.39 -0.58 -8.23
CA ILE A 5 -9.70 -0.93 -8.81
C ILE A 5 -10.56 -1.67 -7.77
N ILE A 6 -9.99 -2.69 -7.14
CA ILE A 6 -10.72 -3.53 -6.17
C ILE A 6 -11.17 -2.70 -4.96
N LEU A 7 -10.31 -1.81 -4.45
CA LEU A 7 -10.68 -0.90 -3.36
C LEU A 7 -11.72 0.14 -3.73
N ARG A 8 -11.91 0.44 -5.03
CA ARG A 8 -12.94 1.37 -5.51
C ARG A 8 -14.29 0.68 -5.68
N GLU A 9 -14.26 -0.55 -6.17
CA GLU A 9 -15.45 -1.37 -6.42
C GLU A 9 -16.00 -2.01 -5.14
N GLY A 10 -15.13 -2.18 -4.15
CA GLY A 10 -15.44 -2.86 -2.91
C GLY A 10 -16.12 -1.98 -1.86
N PRO A 11 -15.37 -1.52 -0.86
CA PRO A 11 -15.77 -0.38 -0.06
C PRO A 11 -15.79 0.80 -1.03
N ALA A 12 -16.76 1.72 -0.94
CA ALA A 12 -16.78 2.92 -1.79
C ALA A 12 -15.64 3.92 -1.42
N ALA A 13 -14.42 3.44 -1.24
CA ALA A 13 -13.25 4.22 -0.92
C ALA A 13 -12.82 5.01 -2.16
N LYS A 14 -12.44 6.27 -1.93
CA LYS A 14 -11.74 7.05 -2.95
C LYS A 14 -10.30 6.53 -3.05
N SER A 15 -10.10 5.58 -3.96
CA SER A 15 -8.79 4.98 -4.23
C SER A 15 -8.28 5.36 -5.61
N SER A 16 -6.96 5.26 -5.79
CA SER A 16 -6.29 5.38 -7.07
C SER A 16 -5.01 4.55 -7.02
N THR A 17 -4.41 4.28 -8.18
CA THR A 17 -3.08 3.68 -8.24
C THR A 17 -2.20 4.53 -9.13
N ILE A 18 -1.00 4.81 -8.64
CA ILE A 18 0.04 5.51 -9.38
C ILE A 18 1.30 4.64 -9.44
N MET A 19 2.21 4.95 -10.35
CA MET A 19 3.55 4.39 -10.30
C MET A 19 4.36 5.13 -9.22
N LEU A 20 5.31 4.44 -8.59
CA LEU A 20 6.10 4.98 -7.47
C LEU A 20 6.77 6.31 -7.83
N ALA A 21 7.37 6.43 -9.01
CA ALA A 21 8.05 7.65 -9.44
C ALA A 21 7.09 8.85 -9.64
N ASP A 22 5.81 8.58 -9.92
CA ASP A 22 4.83 9.62 -10.20
C ASP A 22 4.38 10.39 -8.94
N TYR A 23 4.79 9.93 -7.74
CA TYR A 23 4.43 10.59 -6.49
C TYR A 23 4.87 12.07 -6.43
N ALA A 24 5.99 12.38 -7.10
CA ALA A 24 6.58 13.72 -7.14
C ALA A 24 5.84 14.66 -8.10
N HIS A 25 5.04 14.12 -9.02
CA HIS A 25 4.23 14.88 -9.97
C HIS A 25 2.87 15.20 -9.35
N ASP A 26 2.90 16.04 -8.31
CA ASP A 26 1.75 16.59 -7.58
C ASP A 26 0.87 15.60 -6.80
N TRP A 27 1.04 14.28 -6.96
CA TRP A 27 0.26 13.31 -6.19
C TRP A 27 0.42 13.50 -4.68
N ILE A 28 1.62 13.85 -4.24
CA ILE A 28 1.94 14.15 -2.84
C ILE A 28 1.09 15.29 -2.25
N LEU A 29 0.49 16.15 -3.08
CA LEU A 29 -0.44 17.20 -2.64
C LEU A 29 -1.78 16.62 -2.12
N SER A 30 -2.15 15.42 -2.56
CA SER A 30 -3.37 14.74 -2.13
C SER A 30 -3.26 14.12 -0.73
N VAL A 31 -2.03 13.97 -0.20
CA VAL A 31 -1.78 13.33 1.10
C VAL A 31 -2.19 14.25 2.25
N ASN A 32 -2.95 13.68 3.17
CA ASN A 32 -3.44 14.30 4.40
C ASN A 32 -3.51 13.24 5.53
N PRO A 33 -3.85 13.60 6.79
CA PRO A 33 -3.88 12.64 7.89
C PRO A 33 -4.86 11.45 7.77
N ALA A 34 -5.85 11.52 6.88
CA ALA A 34 -6.76 10.43 6.56
C ALA A 34 -6.30 9.57 5.36
N TYR A 35 -5.21 9.96 4.70
CA TYR A 35 -4.63 9.22 3.59
C TYR A 35 -3.98 7.93 4.06
N THR A 36 -4.24 6.82 3.37
CA THR A 36 -3.58 5.53 3.60
C THR A 36 -3.01 5.00 2.29
N GLU A 37 -1.70 4.75 2.29
CA GLU A 37 -0.97 4.15 1.16
C GLU A 37 -0.92 2.63 1.28
N PHE A 38 -1.12 1.92 0.17
CA PHE A 38 -0.71 0.52 0.03
C PHE A 38 0.59 0.45 -0.76
N LEU A 39 1.71 0.32 -0.06
CA LEU A 39 3.04 0.36 -0.66
C LEU A 39 3.53 -1.06 -0.96
N CYS A 40 3.47 -1.46 -2.23
CA CYS A 40 3.88 -2.78 -2.70
C CYS A 40 5.32 -2.77 -3.22
N VAL A 41 6.27 -3.20 -2.40
CA VAL A 41 7.71 -2.99 -2.60
C VAL A 41 8.49 -4.24 -2.13
N PRO A 42 8.78 -5.20 -3.03
CA PRO A 42 9.46 -6.45 -2.64
C PRO A 42 10.78 -6.17 -1.93
N GLU A 43 11.60 -5.28 -2.49
CA GLU A 43 12.83 -4.81 -1.86
C GLU A 43 12.64 -3.35 -1.42
N PHE A 44 12.40 -3.13 -0.12
CA PHE A 44 12.33 -1.77 0.43
C PHE A 44 13.74 -1.20 0.63
N THR A 45 14.33 -0.68 -0.45
CA THR A 45 15.66 -0.06 -0.47
C THR A 45 15.55 1.47 -0.46
N GLU A 46 16.64 2.19 -0.14
CA GLU A 46 16.67 3.65 0.06
C GLU A 46 16.43 4.52 -1.20
N GLU A 47 15.77 4.00 -2.23
CA GLU A 47 15.59 4.68 -3.51
C GLU A 47 14.35 5.59 -3.56
N VAL A 48 13.44 5.35 -4.50
CA VAL A 48 12.24 6.20 -4.72
C VAL A 48 11.17 5.89 -3.68
N GLU A 49 11.06 4.64 -3.27
CA GLU A 49 10.11 4.06 -2.33
C GLU A 49 10.22 4.69 -0.95
N VAL A 50 11.44 4.72 -0.40
CA VAL A 50 11.71 5.29 0.93
C VAL A 50 11.47 6.80 0.92
N ARG A 51 11.87 7.50 -0.15
CA ARG A 51 11.59 8.94 -0.28
C ARG A 51 10.09 9.23 -0.35
N MET A 52 9.34 8.46 -1.13
CA MET A 52 7.88 8.58 -1.21
C MET A 52 7.25 8.31 0.16
N TYR A 53 7.60 7.20 0.79
CA TYR A 53 7.11 6.81 2.11
C TYR A 53 7.36 7.92 3.15
N ASN A 54 8.58 8.43 3.24
CA ASN A 54 8.94 9.49 4.19
C ASN A 54 8.10 10.75 3.98
N ARG A 55 7.90 11.19 2.73
CA ARG A 55 7.04 12.35 2.43
C ARG A 55 5.57 12.11 2.79
N ILE A 56 5.06 10.90 2.62
CA ILE A 56 3.70 10.55 3.05
C ILE A 56 3.60 10.66 4.58
N MET A 57 4.59 10.13 5.30
CA MET A 57 4.63 10.19 6.77
C MET A 57 4.76 11.62 7.30
N GLU A 58 5.60 12.46 6.69
CA GLU A 58 5.76 13.88 7.01
C GLU A 58 4.44 14.65 6.92
N LYS A 59 3.60 14.32 5.93
CA LYS A 59 2.25 14.89 5.76
C LYS A 59 1.18 14.30 6.67
N GLY A 60 1.57 13.37 7.55
CA GLY A 60 0.68 12.74 8.51
C GLY A 60 -0.12 11.56 7.96
N GLY A 61 0.16 11.13 6.73
CA GLY A 61 -0.47 9.95 6.14
C GLY A 61 -0.08 8.66 6.88
N ARG A 62 -0.74 7.57 6.49
CA ARG A 62 -0.50 6.21 7.00
C ARG A 62 -0.08 5.30 5.85
N ALA A 63 0.58 4.20 6.17
CA ALA A 63 1.04 3.25 5.17
C ALA A 63 0.79 1.80 5.60
N ILE A 64 0.49 0.97 4.62
CA ILE A 64 0.53 -0.49 4.69
C ILE A 64 1.63 -0.91 3.72
N VAL A 65 2.79 -1.31 4.26
CA VAL A 65 3.95 -1.74 3.46
C VAL A 65 3.87 -3.24 3.26
N ILE A 66 3.96 -3.70 2.02
CA ILE A 66 3.95 -5.12 1.65
C ILE A 66 5.29 -5.42 0.97
N THR A 67 6.14 -6.21 1.63
CA THR A 67 7.56 -6.36 1.27
C THR A 67 8.10 -7.75 1.54
N GLU A 68 9.26 -8.09 0.99
CA GLU A 68 10.08 -9.25 1.35
C GLU A 68 11.16 -8.89 2.40
N ASN A 69 11.36 -7.60 2.68
CA ASN A 69 12.40 -7.12 3.59
C ASN A 69 11.98 -7.26 5.07
N GLU A 70 12.52 -8.27 5.75
CA GLU A 70 12.26 -8.57 7.17
C GLU A 70 12.73 -7.49 8.16
N ASN A 71 13.57 -6.56 7.69
CA ASN A 71 14.09 -5.47 8.52
C ASN A 71 13.11 -4.31 8.65
N VAL A 72 12.09 -4.22 7.77
CA VAL A 72 11.07 -3.17 7.87
C VAL A 72 10.19 -3.45 9.08
N LYS A 73 10.15 -2.51 10.04
CA LYS A 73 9.39 -2.66 11.30
C LYS A 73 8.12 -1.81 11.29
N PRO A 74 7.01 -2.34 11.83
CA PRO A 74 5.78 -1.57 11.99
C PRO A 74 5.94 -0.46 13.04
N ASN A 75 5.07 0.54 12.96
CA ASN A 75 4.94 1.62 13.94
C ASN A 75 3.47 2.12 13.96
N ASP A 76 3.17 3.13 14.77
CA ASP A 76 1.80 3.65 14.95
C ASP A 76 1.11 4.14 13.67
N LYS A 77 1.87 4.49 12.63
CA LYS A 77 1.35 4.95 11.32
C LYS A 77 1.63 3.95 10.19
N THR A 78 2.29 2.83 10.48
CA THR A 78 2.76 1.90 9.47
C THR A 78 2.51 0.46 9.87
N ALA A 79 1.60 -0.19 9.14
CA ALA A 79 1.49 -1.64 9.16
C ALA A 79 2.47 -2.23 8.15
N VAL A 80 3.05 -3.39 8.46
CA VAL A 80 4.02 -4.08 7.60
C VAL A 80 3.60 -5.53 7.43
N PHE A 81 3.45 -5.96 6.18
CA PHE A 81 3.22 -7.34 5.79
C PHE A 81 4.45 -7.87 5.07
N ILE A 82 5.15 -8.79 5.73
CA ILE A 82 6.30 -9.48 5.16
C ILE A 82 5.79 -10.74 4.47
N HIS A 83 5.96 -10.84 3.16
CA HIS A 83 5.66 -12.06 2.41
C HIS A 83 6.94 -12.90 2.17
N PRO A 84 6.81 -14.21 1.92
CA PRO A 84 7.97 -15.06 1.64
C PRO A 84 8.77 -14.54 0.46
N LYS A 85 10.10 -14.65 0.55
CA LYS A 85 11.00 -14.35 -0.56
C LYS A 85 10.65 -15.21 -1.77
N CYS A 86 10.44 -14.58 -2.91
CA CYS A 86 10.06 -15.30 -4.13
C CYS A 86 10.77 -14.73 -5.35
N ARG A 87 10.48 -15.28 -6.53
CA ARG A 87 10.90 -14.64 -7.78
C ARG A 87 10.14 -13.32 -7.90
N GLU A 88 10.81 -12.26 -8.30
CA GLU A 88 10.21 -10.93 -8.46
C GLU A 88 8.93 -10.95 -9.29
N SER A 89 8.89 -11.76 -10.36
CA SER A 89 7.71 -11.95 -11.20
C SER A 89 6.49 -12.56 -10.49
N LEU A 90 6.68 -13.14 -9.30
CA LEU A 90 5.65 -13.74 -8.47
C LEU A 90 5.31 -12.88 -7.24
N ALA A 91 6.09 -11.85 -6.91
CA ALA A 91 5.87 -11.01 -5.73
C ALA A 91 4.49 -10.33 -5.76
N CYS A 92 4.04 -9.95 -6.96
CA CYS A 92 2.72 -9.36 -7.16
C CYS A 92 1.56 -10.27 -6.71
N LEU A 93 1.74 -11.60 -6.75
CA LEU A 93 0.72 -12.57 -6.31
C LEU A 93 0.51 -12.51 -4.79
N TYR A 94 1.58 -12.36 -4.02
CA TYR A 94 1.47 -12.20 -2.57
C TYR A 94 0.89 -10.84 -2.19
N GLN A 95 1.31 -9.80 -2.90
CA GLN A 95 0.84 -8.43 -2.66
C GLN A 95 -0.66 -8.29 -2.91
N ILE A 96 -1.19 -8.88 -3.99
CA ILE A 96 -2.63 -8.80 -4.27
C ILE A 96 -3.46 -9.58 -3.26
N VAL A 97 -2.94 -10.69 -2.71
CA VAL A 97 -3.61 -11.46 -1.66
C VAL A 97 -3.79 -10.58 -0.41
N VAL A 98 -2.75 -9.89 0.04
CA VAL A 98 -2.82 -8.99 1.22
C VAL A 98 -3.84 -7.86 1.00
N ILE A 99 -3.84 -7.25 -0.18
CA ILE A 99 -4.81 -6.20 -0.52
C ILE A 99 -6.24 -6.74 -0.48
N ASN A 100 -6.48 -7.93 -1.05
CA ASN A 100 -7.81 -8.57 -1.04
C ASN A 100 -8.28 -8.92 0.38
N PHE A 101 -7.38 -9.41 1.25
CA PHE A 101 -7.72 -9.66 2.65
C PHE A 101 -8.07 -8.36 3.40
N THR A 102 -7.33 -7.29 3.13
CA THR A 102 -7.61 -5.98 3.73
C THR A 102 -8.97 -5.46 3.27
N LEU A 103 -9.26 -5.58 1.98
CA LEU A 103 -10.56 -5.25 1.40
C LEU A 103 -11.69 -6.04 2.09
N ALA A 104 -11.58 -7.36 2.15
CA ALA A 104 -12.60 -8.22 2.77
C ALA A 104 -12.85 -7.82 4.23
N SER A 105 -11.79 -7.47 4.96
CA SER A 105 -11.89 -7.00 6.34
C SER A 105 -12.60 -5.65 6.45
N MET A 106 -12.37 -4.73 5.50
CA MET A 106 -13.05 -3.42 5.46
C MET A 106 -14.54 -3.53 5.14
N LEU A 107 -14.93 -4.56 4.40
CA LEU A 107 -16.32 -4.82 4.00
C LEU A 107 -17.15 -5.48 5.11
N GLY A 108 -16.49 -6.14 6.06
CA GLY A 108 -17.11 -6.84 7.19
C GLY A 108 -17.80 -8.16 6.81
N GLU A 109 -18.29 -8.89 7.82
CA GLU A 109 -19.21 -10.01 7.62
C GLU A 109 -20.58 -9.47 7.19
N GLY A 110 -20.83 -9.37 5.89
CA GLY A 110 -22.12 -8.89 5.38
C GLY A 110 -22.11 -8.23 4.02
N TRP A 111 -21.03 -8.34 3.26
CA TRP A 111 -21.02 -7.87 1.87
C TRP A 111 -21.86 -8.79 0.99
N HIS A 112 -23.17 -8.56 1.03
CA HIS A 112 -24.15 -9.09 0.11
C HIS A 112 -24.29 -8.09 -1.04
N ARG A 113 -24.05 -8.55 -2.26
CA ARG A 113 -24.41 -7.81 -3.47
C ARG A 113 -25.92 -7.64 -3.56
#